data_AF-A0A1V6C915-F1
#
_entry.id   AF-A0A1V6C915-F1
#
_cell.length_a   1.000
_cell.length_b   1.000
_cell.length_c   1.000
_cell.angle_alpha   90.00
_cell.angle_beta   90.00
_cell.angle_gamma   90.00
#
_symmetry.space_group_name_H-M   'P 1'
#
loop_
_entity.id
_entity.type
_entity.pdbx_description
1 polymer ?
#
loop_
_entity_poly.entity_id
_entity_poly.type
_entity_poly.pdbx_seq_one_letter_code
_entity_poly.pdbx_strand_id
1 'polypeptide(L)'
;MDKESSRVFVDELGSTPLSGFYAGGDVIRQRPAVAYAILSGKRAALSIHLEVNGYEPNRVMTSLKLGKGPSLSISAFVDNRGVDFGKVVGFSELNTLPYRKVEQHHGITLPPEARKTNFREVNRGLEKDAAIDEAGRCFYCGTCIECDLCFLLCPDISIIKEGQRLYSVNKDYCKGCSICAITCPRHVIEMEDGQ
;
A
#
# COMPACT_ATOMS: atom_id res chain seq x y z
N MET A 1 -12.25 18.58 -32.26
CA MET A 1 -12.38 19.09 -30.88
C MET A 1 -11.32 18.37 -30.08
N ASP A 2 -10.29 19.09 -29.65
CA ASP A 2 -9.09 18.50 -29.06
C ASP A 2 -9.44 17.88 -27.70
N LYS A 3 -9.17 16.57 -27.50
CA LYS A 3 -9.54 15.87 -26.24
C LYS A 3 -8.83 16.42 -25.01
N GLU A 4 -7.75 17.18 -25.19
CA GLU A 4 -7.06 17.86 -24.10
C GLU A 4 -7.73 19.17 -23.68
N SER A 5 -8.44 19.87 -24.57
CA SER A 5 -9.10 21.15 -24.24
C SER A 5 -10.44 20.98 -23.49
N SER A 6 -10.96 19.75 -23.40
CA SER A 6 -12.23 19.43 -22.75
C SER A 6 -12.10 18.90 -21.32
N ARG A 7 -10.90 18.91 -20.72
CA ARG A 7 -10.67 18.38 -19.37
C ARG A 7 -10.48 19.50 -18.36
N VAL A 8 -11.01 19.30 -17.15
CA VAL A 8 -10.89 20.26 -16.06
C VAL A 8 -9.48 20.20 -15.47
N PHE A 9 -8.88 21.37 -15.30
CA PHE A 9 -7.62 21.51 -14.59
C PHE A 9 -7.87 21.51 -13.08
N VAL A 10 -7.08 20.71 -12.36
CA VAL A 10 -7.09 20.66 -10.91
C VAL A 10 -5.67 20.62 -10.37
N ASP A 11 -5.50 21.09 -9.14
CA ASP A 11 -4.24 20.98 -8.40
C ASP A 11 -4.06 19.60 -7.74
N GLU A 12 -3.08 19.47 -6.83
CA GLU A 12 -2.89 18.22 -6.07
C GLU A 12 -4.03 17.92 -5.08
N LEU A 13 -4.85 18.88 -4.69
CA LEU A 13 -5.96 18.66 -3.77
C LEU A 13 -7.24 18.27 -4.54
N GLY A 14 -7.23 18.41 -5.87
CA GLY A 14 -8.43 18.25 -6.70
C GLY A 14 -9.23 19.55 -6.81
N SER A 15 -8.67 20.67 -6.34
CA SER A 15 -9.26 22.00 -6.41
C SER A 15 -9.09 22.57 -7.81
N THR A 16 -10.14 23.19 -8.34
CA THR A 16 -10.08 23.91 -9.61
C THR A 16 -9.58 25.36 -9.38
N PRO A 17 -9.27 26.12 -10.44
CA PRO A 17 -8.97 27.55 -10.30
C PRO A 17 -10.13 28.39 -9.73
N LEU A 18 -11.35 27.86 -9.71
CA LEU A 18 -12.50 28.50 -9.09
C LEU A 18 -12.59 28.08 -7.62
N SER A 19 -12.56 29.05 -6.72
CA SER A 19 -12.65 28.84 -5.27
C SER A 19 -13.91 28.06 -4.90
N GLY A 20 -13.75 27.02 -4.08
CA GLY A 20 -14.85 26.15 -3.63
C GLY A 20 -15.33 25.12 -4.65
N PHE A 21 -14.71 25.05 -5.83
CA PHE A 21 -15.01 24.03 -6.84
C PHE A 21 -13.91 22.99 -6.94
N TYR A 22 -14.33 21.72 -6.97
CA TYR A 22 -13.47 20.55 -7.00
C TYR A 22 -13.86 19.62 -8.14
N ALA A 23 -12.89 18.86 -8.64
CA ALA A 23 -13.14 17.84 -9.64
C ALA A 23 -12.26 16.60 -9.45
N GLY A 24 -12.79 15.45 -9.84
CA GLY A 24 -12.11 14.16 -9.83
C GLY A 24 -12.76 13.20 -10.82
N GLY A 25 -12.16 12.03 -11.02
CA GLY A 25 -12.64 11.08 -12.02
C GLY A 25 -12.09 11.36 -13.43
N ASP A 26 -12.81 10.91 -14.46
CA ASP A 26 -12.33 11.01 -15.85
C ASP A 26 -12.45 12.41 -16.46
N VAL A 27 -13.13 13.34 -15.78
CA VAL A 27 -13.29 14.73 -16.23
C VAL A 27 -12.00 15.55 -16.10
N ILE A 28 -11.04 15.11 -15.29
CA ILE A 28 -9.79 15.82 -15.04
C ILE A 28 -8.62 15.33 -15.91
N ARG A 29 -7.56 16.13 -16.01
CA ARG A 29 -6.34 15.78 -16.74
C ARG A 29 -5.48 14.77 -15.94
N GLN A 30 -5.75 13.49 -16.15
CA GLN A 30 -5.03 12.38 -15.49
C GLN A 30 -4.88 11.18 -16.42
N ARG A 31 -4.09 10.18 -15.98
CA ARG A 31 -3.99 8.88 -16.66
C ARG A 31 -5.38 8.25 -16.80
N PRO A 32 -5.77 7.78 -18.00
CA PRO A 32 -7.09 7.20 -18.26
C PRO A 32 -7.15 5.77 -17.70
N ALA A 33 -7.24 5.67 -16.38
CA ALA A 33 -7.31 4.41 -15.66
C ALA A 33 -8.29 4.54 -14.51
N VAL A 34 -9.12 3.50 -14.32
CA VAL A 34 -10.15 3.44 -13.26
C VAL A 34 -9.56 3.73 -11.88
N ALA A 35 -8.37 3.19 -11.59
CA ALA A 35 -7.67 3.44 -10.33
C ALA A 35 -7.37 4.93 -10.09
N TYR A 36 -6.98 5.67 -11.13
CA TYR A 36 -6.73 7.11 -11.02
C TYR A 36 -8.04 7.90 -10.88
N ALA A 37 -9.12 7.49 -11.55
CA ALA A 37 -10.44 8.10 -11.40
C ALA A 37 -11.00 7.96 -9.98
N ILE A 38 -10.88 6.77 -9.39
CA ILE A 38 -11.27 6.54 -8.00
C ILE A 38 -10.39 7.36 -7.05
N LEU A 39 -9.07 7.39 -7.28
CA LEU A 39 -8.12 8.13 -6.45
C LEU A 39 -8.44 9.63 -6.45
N SER A 40 -8.60 10.26 -7.61
CA SER A 40 -8.88 11.70 -7.70
C SER A 40 -10.25 12.06 -7.14
N GLY A 41 -11.26 11.21 -7.28
CA GLY A 41 -12.55 11.38 -6.62
C GLY A 41 -12.42 11.39 -5.09
N LYS A 42 -11.66 10.45 -4.51
CA LYS A 42 -11.40 10.42 -3.06
C LYS A 42 -10.60 11.63 -2.58
N ARG A 43 -9.63 12.11 -3.36
CA ARG A 43 -8.87 13.34 -3.05
C ARG A 43 -9.78 14.55 -2.97
N ALA A 44 -10.58 14.79 -4.01
CA ALA A 44 -11.52 15.90 -4.04
C ALA A 44 -12.49 15.86 -2.86
N ALA A 45 -13.07 14.69 -2.56
CA ALA A 45 -13.96 14.51 -1.42
C ALA A 45 -13.28 14.80 -0.07
N LEU A 46 -12.03 14.34 0.10
CA LEU A 46 -11.26 14.59 1.31
C LEU A 46 -10.90 16.08 1.44
N SER A 47 -10.50 16.75 0.36
CA SER A 47 -10.19 18.18 0.38
C SER A 47 -11.41 19.03 0.76
N ILE A 48 -12.59 18.72 0.19
CA ILE A 48 -13.86 19.34 0.58
C ILE A 48 -14.10 19.15 2.09
N HIS A 49 -13.94 17.93 2.59
CA HIS A 49 -14.14 17.64 4.01
C HIS A 49 -13.18 18.44 4.89
N LEU A 50 -11.90 18.50 4.53
CA LEU A 50 -10.87 19.19 5.30
C LEU A 50 -11.13 20.70 5.35
N GLU A 51 -11.42 21.33 4.21
CA GLU A 51 -11.72 22.76 4.16
C GLU A 51 -12.99 23.12 4.93
N VAL A 52 -14.08 22.36 4.75
CA VAL A 52 -15.36 22.62 5.44
C VAL A 52 -15.22 22.52 6.96
N ASN A 53 -14.32 21.67 7.44
CA ASN A 53 -14.06 21.50 8.87
C ASN A 53 -12.89 22.38 9.39
N GLY A 54 -12.35 23.27 8.57
CA GLY A 54 -11.27 24.20 8.98
C GLY A 54 -9.90 23.53 9.19
N TYR A 55 -9.67 22.36 8.60
CA TYR A 55 -8.35 21.73 8.57
C TYR A 55 -7.52 22.26 7.40
N GLU A 56 -6.19 22.21 7.55
CA GLU A 56 -5.22 22.52 6.49
C GLU A 56 -5.05 21.31 5.54
N PRO A 57 -5.60 21.33 4.31
CA PRO A 57 -5.66 20.12 3.48
C PRO A 57 -4.29 19.58 3.10
N ASN A 58 -3.36 20.47 2.75
CA ASN A 58 -1.99 20.10 2.37
C ASN A 58 -1.26 19.32 3.47
N ARG A 59 -1.41 19.74 4.74
CA ARG A 59 -0.77 19.08 5.88
C ARG A 59 -1.34 17.69 6.10
N VAL A 60 -2.67 17.57 6.14
CA VAL A 60 -3.34 16.29 6.39
C VAL A 60 -3.11 15.33 5.23
N MET A 61 -3.28 15.74 3.98
CA MET A 61 -3.08 14.86 2.83
C MET A 61 -1.64 14.36 2.72
N THR A 62 -0.65 15.19 3.08
CA THR A 62 0.76 14.75 3.14
C THR A 62 0.97 13.62 4.14
N SER A 63 0.33 13.69 5.32
CA SER A 63 0.39 12.62 6.32
C SER A 63 -0.32 11.32 5.90
N LEU A 64 -1.14 11.37 4.85
CA LEU A 64 -1.92 10.23 4.34
C LEU A 64 -1.34 9.64 3.05
N LYS A 65 -0.31 10.25 2.45
CA LYS A 65 0.29 9.80 1.19
C LYS A 65 0.93 8.42 1.38
N LEU A 66 0.64 7.52 0.43
CA LEU A 66 1.20 6.17 0.36
C LEU A 66 2.50 6.20 -0.45
N GLY A 67 3.65 6.12 0.23
CA GLY A 67 4.97 6.21 -0.39
C GLY A 67 5.20 7.54 -1.11
N LYS A 68 5.94 7.49 -2.22
CA LYS A 68 6.26 8.66 -3.06
C LYS A 68 5.21 8.95 -4.13
N GLY A 69 4.12 8.17 -4.17
CA GLY A 69 3.10 8.23 -5.20
C GLY A 69 1.99 9.24 -4.93
N PRO A 70 1.03 9.36 -5.86
CA PRO A 70 -0.16 10.21 -5.69
C PRO A 70 -1.25 9.56 -4.83
N SER A 71 -1.05 8.30 -4.40
CA SER A 71 -2.01 7.50 -3.65
C SER A 71 -2.11 7.96 -2.19
N LEU A 72 -3.29 7.83 -1.59
CA LEU A 72 -3.57 8.20 -0.20
C LEU A 72 -4.41 7.13 0.50
N SER A 73 -4.21 6.99 1.81
CA SER A 73 -4.97 6.09 2.66
C SER A 73 -6.13 6.80 3.33
N ILE A 74 -7.34 6.58 2.82
CA ILE A 74 -8.57 7.16 3.41
C ILE A 74 -8.90 6.47 4.73
N SER A 75 -8.59 5.18 4.87
CA SER A 75 -8.79 4.47 6.14
C SER A 75 -7.88 5.02 7.23
N ALA A 76 -6.66 5.42 6.92
CA ALA A 76 -5.79 6.08 7.91
C ALA A 76 -6.41 7.38 8.44
N PHE A 77 -7.07 8.16 7.58
CA PHE A 77 -7.82 9.34 7.99
C PHE A 77 -9.03 8.99 8.87
N VAL A 78 -9.89 8.07 8.40
CA VAL A 78 -11.12 7.68 9.10
C VAL A 78 -10.84 7.06 10.47
N ASP A 79 -9.82 6.21 10.55
CA ASP A 79 -9.47 5.50 11.79
C ASP A 79 -8.58 6.34 12.72
N ASN A 80 -8.24 7.57 12.33
CA ASN A 80 -7.29 8.44 13.01
C ASN A 80 -5.96 7.73 13.34
N ARG A 81 -5.47 6.93 12.39
CA ARG A 81 -4.23 6.16 12.53
C ARG A 81 -3.09 6.86 11.80
N GLY A 82 -2.05 7.22 12.56
CA GLY A 82 -0.77 7.60 11.98
C GLY A 82 -0.08 6.36 11.43
N VAL A 83 0.14 6.31 10.11
CA VAL A 83 0.88 5.22 9.48
C VAL A 83 1.99 5.85 8.65
N ASP A 84 3.23 5.49 8.95
CA ASP A 84 4.36 5.87 8.11
C ASP A 84 4.37 4.98 6.87
N PHE A 85 3.90 5.52 5.75
CA PHE A 85 3.92 4.84 4.46
C PHE A 85 5.15 5.18 3.62
N GLY A 86 6.15 5.86 4.19
CA GLY A 86 7.34 6.31 3.49
C GLY A 86 8.25 5.16 3.05
N LYS A 87 8.29 4.07 3.84
CA LYS A 87 9.07 2.87 3.52
C LYS A 87 8.21 1.80 2.87
N VAL A 88 8.57 1.42 1.66
CA VAL A 88 7.96 0.29 0.94
C VAL A 88 8.90 -0.90 1.06
N VAL A 89 8.44 -1.97 1.69
CA VAL A 89 9.20 -3.23 1.77
C VAL A 89 9.12 -3.95 0.43
N GLY A 90 10.25 -4.01 -0.27
CA GLY A 90 10.43 -4.76 -1.51
C GLY A 90 10.66 -6.25 -1.27
N PHE A 91 10.51 -7.05 -2.34
CA PHE A 91 10.75 -8.50 -2.26
C PHE A 91 12.17 -8.86 -1.79
N SER A 92 13.18 -8.06 -2.19
CA SER A 92 14.57 -8.26 -1.80
C SER A 92 14.84 -8.07 -0.31
N GLU A 93 13.97 -7.37 0.42
CA GLU A 93 14.09 -7.13 1.86
C GLU A 93 13.39 -8.22 2.69
N LEU A 94 12.57 -9.06 2.05
CA LEU A 94 11.87 -10.14 2.74
C LEU A 94 12.82 -11.30 3.03
N ASN A 95 12.78 -11.79 4.28
CA ASN A 95 13.38 -13.06 4.59
C ASN A 95 12.47 -14.19 4.09
N THR A 96 12.85 -14.78 2.95
CA THR A 96 12.10 -15.83 2.27
C THR A 96 12.39 -17.24 2.79
N LEU A 97 13.35 -17.40 3.72
CA LEU A 97 13.78 -18.71 4.24
C LEU A 97 12.65 -19.53 4.87
N PRO A 98 11.70 -18.93 5.63
CA PRO A 98 10.62 -19.71 6.24
C PRO A 98 9.56 -20.21 5.24
N TYR A 99 9.58 -19.72 3.99
CA TYR A 99 8.54 -20.03 3.03
C TYR A 99 8.95 -21.17 2.09
N ARG A 100 8.01 -22.07 1.83
CA ARG A 100 8.18 -23.12 0.83
C ARG A 100 8.19 -22.50 -0.57
N LYS A 101 9.17 -22.89 -1.39
CA LYS A 101 9.19 -22.58 -2.81
C LYS A 101 8.16 -23.44 -3.53
N VAL A 102 7.28 -22.79 -4.29
CA VAL A 102 6.21 -23.41 -5.07
C VAL A 102 6.10 -22.69 -6.41
N GLU A 103 5.83 -23.45 -7.47
CA GLU A 103 5.65 -22.91 -8.83
C GLU A 103 4.45 -21.96 -8.87
N GLN A 104 4.56 -20.89 -9.64
CA GLN A 104 3.48 -19.92 -9.78
C GLN A 104 2.32 -20.51 -10.59
N HIS A 105 1.08 -20.24 -10.18
CA HIS A 105 -0.07 -20.51 -11.05
C HIS A 105 -0.09 -19.51 -12.20
N HIS A 106 -0.16 -20.01 -13.42
CA HIS A 106 -0.27 -19.16 -14.61
C HIS A 106 -1.71 -19.12 -15.11
N GLY A 107 -2.18 -17.91 -15.38
CA GLY A 107 -3.51 -17.71 -15.96
C GLY A 107 -3.58 -18.16 -17.41
N ILE A 108 -4.80 -18.38 -17.88
CA ILE A 108 -5.04 -18.78 -19.27
C ILE A 108 -5.15 -17.51 -20.12
N THR A 109 -4.24 -17.36 -21.08
CA THR A 109 -4.31 -16.29 -22.09
C THR A 109 -4.76 -16.85 -23.42
N LEU A 110 -5.72 -16.19 -24.08
CA LEU A 110 -6.15 -16.61 -25.42
C LEU A 110 -4.97 -16.55 -26.42
N PRO A 111 -4.87 -17.48 -27.37
CA PRO A 111 -3.82 -17.44 -28.39
C PRO A 111 -4.02 -16.25 -29.35
N PRO A 112 -2.93 -15.63 -29.86
CA PRO A 112 -2.99 -14.41 -30.69
C PRO A 112 -3.97 -14.48 -31.87
N GLU A 113 -4.10 -15.65 -32.50
CA GLU A 113 -4.97 -15.90 -33.66
C GLU A 113 -6.45 -15.72 -33.28
N ALA A 114 -6.84 -16.19 -32.09
CA ALA A 114 -8.19 -16.07 -31.57
C ALA A 114 -8.51 -14.65 -31.08
N ARG A 115 -7.50 -13.85 -30.70
CA ARG A 115 -7.70 -12.46 -30.23
C ARG A 115 -8.18 -11.51 -31.34
N LYS A 116 -7.92 -11.85 -32.61
CA LYS A 116 -8.22 -10.99 -33.76
C LYS A 116 -9.67 -11.06 -34.22
N THR A 117 -10.38 -12.14 -33.90
CA THR A 117 -11.65 -12.51 -34.54
C THR A 117 -12.86 -12.32 -33.64
N ASN A 118 -12.68 -11.98 -32.36
CA ASN A 118 -13.75 -11.80 -31.41
C ASN A 118 -13.33 -10.87 -30.26
N PHE A 119 -14.31 -10.40 -29.50
CA PHE A 119 -14.12 -9.53 -28.34
C PHE A 119 -14.14 -10.28 -27.00
N ARG A 120 -13.74 -11.56 -26.99
CA ARG A 120 -13.67 -12.33 -25.72
C ARG A 120 -12.49 -11.85 -24.89
N GLU A 121 -12.62 -11.97 -23.57
CA GLU A 121 -11.56 -11.63 -22.61
C GLU A 121 -10.26 -12.39 -22.94
N VAL A 122 -9.17 -11.64 -23.08
CA VAL A 122 -7.87 -12.19 -23.47
C VAL A 122 -7.17 -12.82 -22.27
N ASN A 123 -7.23 -12.14 -21.12
CA ASN A 123 -6.60 -12.59 -19.88
C ASN A 123 -7.69 -13.16 -18.98
N ARG A 124 -7.95 -14.47 -19.10
CA ARG A 124 -9.00 -15.12 -18.31
C ARG A 124 -8.65 -15.27 -16.83
N GLY A 125 -7.41 -14.94 -16.44
CA GLY A 125 -6.93 -15.04 -15.06
C GLY A 125 -6.75 -16.49 -14.61
N LEU A 126 -6.83 -16.69 -13.30
CA LEU A 126 -6.74 -18.00 -12.65
C LEU A 126 -8.15 -18.58 -12.44
N GLU A 127 -8.26 -19.91 -12.49
CA GLU A 127 -9.45 -20.58 -11.99
C GLU A 127 -9.60 -20.38 -10.49
N LYS A 128 -10.83 -20.52 -9.97
CA LYS A 128 -11.17 -20.19 -8.59
C LYS A 128 -10.23 -20.82 -7.57
N ASP A 129 -9.95 -22.12 -7.69
CA ASP A 129 -9.14 -22.85 -6.71
C ASP A 129 -7.66 -22.42 -6.78
N ALA A 130 -7.13 -22.23 -7.99
CA ALA A 130 -5.78 -21.69 -8.20
C ALA A 130 -5.65 -20.25 -7.69
N ALA A 131 -6.69 -19.42 -7.85
CA ALA A 131 -6.71 -18.06 -7.34
C ALA A 131 -6.69 -18.01 -5.80
N ILE A 132 -7.43 -18.91 -5.14
CA ILE A 132 -7.44 -19.02 -3.67
C ILE A 132 -6.07 -19.48 -3.16
N ASP A 133 -5.47 -20.49 -3.80
CA ASP A 133 -4.12 -20.97 -3.45
C ASP A 133 -3.08 -19.86 -3.62
N GLU A 134 -3.10 -19.14 -4.75
CA GLU A 134 -2.17 -18.04 -5.00
C GLU A 134 -2.37 -16.88 -4.01
N ALA A 135 -3.61 -16.54 -3.65
CA ALA A 135 -3.89 -15.54 -2.62
C ALA A 135 -3.35 -15.95 -1.25
N GLY A 136 -3.42 -17.23 -0.90
CA GLY A 136 -2.86 -17.80 0.33
C GLY A 136 -1.34 -17.71 0.43
N ARG A 137 -0.64 -17.56 -0.70
CA ARG A 137 0.82 -17.40 -0.77
C ARG A 137 1.30 -15.97 -0.50
N CYS A 138 0.40 -15.02 -0.24
CA CYS A 138 0.77 -13.64 0.06
C CYS A 138 1.73 -13.54 1.26
N PHE A 139 2.89 -12.90 1.06
CA PHE A 139 3.91 -12.76 2.09
C PHE A 139 3.51 -11.82 3.25
N TYR A 140 2.46 -11.00 3.10
CA TYR A 140 2.15 -9.89 4.02
C TYR A 140 3.38 -9.00 4.26
N CYS A 141 4.06 -8.61 3.17
CA CYS A 141 5.27 -7.78 3.25
C CYS A 141 5.00 -6.46 3.97
N GLY A 142 5.95 -6.03 4.82
CA GLY A 142 5.86 -4.77 5.54
C GLY A 142 4.72 -4.67 6.57
N THR A 143 4.10 -5.78 6.96
CA THR A 143 3.05 -5.78 8.00
C THR A 143 3.26 -6.92 8.98
N CYS A 144 3.26 -6.63 10.28
CA CYS A 144 3.37 -7.65 11.32
C CYS A 144 2.16 -8.59 11.29
N ILE A 145 2.41 -9.91 11.31
CA ILE A 145 1.35 -10.93 11.41
C ILE A 145 1.36 -11.68 12.74
N GLU A 146 2.16 -11.23 13.70
CA GLU A 146 2.26 -11.90 15.00
C GLU A 146 2.78 -13.35 14.89
N CYS A 147 3.79 -13.59 14.05
CA CYS A 147 4.40 -14.92 13.91
C CYS A 147 5.34 -15.30 15.07
N ASP A 148 5.50 -14.43 16.07
CA ASP A 148 6.32 -14.60 17.28
C ASP A 148 7.81 -14.94 17.08
N LEU A 149 8.33 -15.05 15.85
CA LEU A 149 9.74 -15.35 15.58
C LEU A 149 10.72 -14.38 16.26
N CYS A 150 10.46 -13.07 16.21
CA CYS A 150 11.31 -12.08 16.87
C CYS A 150 11.32 -12.26 18.41
N PHE A 151 10.16 -12.60 18.98
CA PHE A 151 9.99 -12.84 20.41
C PHE A 151 10.72 -14.10 20.86
N LEU A 152 10.55 -15.21 20.12
CA LEU A 152 11.13 -16.51 20.47
C LEU A 152 12.65 -16.58 20.26
N LEU A 153 13.20 -15.81 19.32
CA LEU A 153 14.62 -15.88 18.96
C LEU A 153 15.47 -14.79 19.64
N CYS A 154 14.88 -13.89 20.42
CA CYS A 154 15.62 -12.86 21.13
C CYS A 154 16.43 -13.48 22.30
N PRO A 155 17.77 -13.46 22.27
CA PRO A 155 18.58 -14.08 23.32
C PRO A 155 18.50 -13.34 24.66
N ASP A 156 18.24 -12.04 24.61
CA ASP A 156 18.17 -11.15 25.78
C ASP A 156 16.73 -10.87 26.25
N ILE A 157 15.73 -11.56 25.68
CA ILE A 157 14.30 -11.41 26.02
C ILE A 157 13.86 -9.93 26.00
N SER A 158 14.40 -9.17 25.04
CA SER A 158 14.16 -7.73 24.91
C SER A 158 12.92 -7.40 24.08
N ILE A 159 12.25 -8.39 23.49
CA ILE A 159 11.01 -8.18 22.73
C ILE A 159 9.81 -8.33 23.66
N ILE A 160 8.97 -7.29 23.75
CA ILE A 160 7.76 -7.25 24.56
C ILE A 160 6.55 -7.36 23.63
N LYS A 161 5.54 -8.15 24.03
CA LYS A 161 4.28 -8.30 23.32
C LYS A 161 3.22 -7.42 24.00
N GLU A 162 2.80 -6.34 23.34
CA GLU A 162 1.93 -5.29 23.91
C GLU A 162 0.45 -5.43 23.50
N GLY A 163 0.08 -6.53 22.84
CA GLY A 163 -1.28 -6.80 22.40
C GLY A 163 -1.31 -7.59 21.10
N GLN A 164 -2.42 -7.52 20.37
CA GLN A 164 -2.52 -8.14 19.05
C GLN A 164 -1.66 -7.36 18.04
N ARG A 165 -0.75 -8.08 17.37
CA ARG A 165 0.17 -7.55 16.33
C ARG A 165 1.08 -6.40 16.77
N LEU A 166 1.22 -6.11 18.06
CA LEU A 166 2.07 -5.04 18.59
C LEU A 166 3.24 -5.63 19.39
N TYR A 167 4.46 -5.34 18.94
CA TYR A 167 5.69 -5.69 19.64
C TYR A 167 6.53 -4.44 19.84
N SER A 168 7.16 -4.34 21.00
CA SER A 168 8.12 -3.28 21.32
C SER A 168 9.46 -3.91 21.72
N VAL A 169 10.53 -3.12 21.60
CA VAL A 169 11.87 -3.54 22.01
C VAL A 169 12.25 -2.77 23.27
N ASN A 170 12.52 -3.48 24.36
CA ASN A 170 13.11 -2.91 25.54
C ASN A 170 14.58 -2.57 25.28
N LYS A 171 14.86 -1.29 25.01
CA LYS A 171 16.18 -0.80 24.64
C LYS A 171 17.21 -0.94 25.78
N ASP A 172 16.79 -1.00 27.04
CA ASP A 172 17.70 -1.15 28.20
C ASP A 172 18.35 -2.54 28.24
N TYR A 173 17.66 -3.56 27.73
CA TYR A 173 18.14 -4.94 27.71
C TYR A 173 18.69 -5.34 26.34
N CYS A 174 18.25 -4.67 25.26
CA CYS A 174 18.69 -4.98 23.91
C CYS A 174 20.20 -4.81 23.74
N LYS A 175 20.88 -5.85 23.22
CA LYS A 175 22.33 -5.84 22.95
C LYS A 175 22.70 -5.57 21.49
N GLY A 176 21.71 -5.29 20.63
CA GLY A 176 21.96 -4.93 19.23
C GLY A 176 22.43 -6.08 18.34
N CYS A 177 22.12 -7.33 18.66
CA CYS A 177 22.55 -8.51 17.89
C CYS A 177 21.82 -8.70 16.54
N SER A 178 20.77 -7.92 16.27
CA SER A 178 20.00 -7.92 15.02
C SER A 178 19.25 -9.21 14.66
N ILE A 179 19.20 -10.22 15.54
CA ILE A 179 18.53 -11.50 15.28
C ILE A 179 17.04 -11.30 14.97
N CYS A 180 16.35 -10.45 15.74
CA CYS A 180 14.93 -10.15 15.53
C CYS A 180 14.67 -9.47 14.18
N ALA A 181 15.57 -8.59 13.72
CA ALA A 181 15.47 -7.93 12.43
C ALA A 181 15.71 -8.90 11.27
N ILE A 182 16.79 -9.70 11.33
CA ILE A 182 17.18 -10.66 10.28
C ILE A 182 16.16 -11.79 10.14
N THR A 183 15.64 -12.30 11.26
CA THR A 183 14.69 -13.41 11.24
C THR A 183 13.29 -12.97 10.80
N CYS A 184 12.99 -11.67 10.82
CA CYS A 184 11.67 -11.18 10.45
C CYS A 184 11.36 -11.47 8.97
N PRO A 185 10.39 -12.35 8.65
CA PRO A 185 10.08 -12.72 7.27
C PRO A 185 9.45 -11.57 6.46
N ARG A 186 9.11 -10.46 7.12
CA ARG A 186 8.29 -9.37 6.60
C ARG A 186 8.98 -8.02 6.63
N HIS A 187 10.20 -7.98 7.17
CA HIS A 187 11.00 -6.77 7.30
C HIS A 187 10.26 -5.64 8.05
N VAL A 188 9.67 -5.96 9.20
CA VAL A 188 8.97 -4.97 10.06
C VAL A 188 9.77 -4.51 11.27
N ILE A 189 11.02 -4.99 11.39
CA ILE A 189 11.95 -4.61 12.46
C ILE A 189 13.24 -4.18 11.77
N GLU A 190 13.73 -3.01 12.14
CA GLU A 190 14.98 -2.44 11.64
C GLU A 190 15.91 -2.13 12.78
N MET A 191 17.21 -2.18 12.47
CA MET A 191 18.25 -1.74 13.39
C MET A 191 18.54 -0.27 13.09
N GLU A 192 18.49 0.56 14.11
CA GLU A 192 19.03 1.92 14.04
C GLU A 192 20.54 1.82 14.30
N ASP A 193 21.35 2.50 13.49
CA ASP A 193 22.77 2.64 13.78
C ASP A 193 22.90 3.34 15.15
N GLY A 194 23.54 2.67 16.10
CA GLY A 194 23.80 3.24 17.43
C GLY A 194 24.63 4.51 17.29
N GLN A 195 24.18 5.60 17.91
CA GLN A 195 25.01 6.77 18.14
C GLN A 195 26.18 6.44 19.08
#